data_AF-A0A7I0JQM4-F1
#
_entry.id   AF-A0A7I0JQM4-F1
#
_cell.length_a   1.000
_cell.length_b   1.000
_cell.length_c   1.000
_cell.angle_alpha   90.00
_cell.angle_beta   90.00
_cell.angle_gamma   90.00
#
_symmetry.space_group_name_H-M   'P 1'
#
loop_
_entity.id
_entity.type
_entity.pdbx_description
1 polymer ?
#
loop_
_entity_poly.entity_id
_entity_poly.type
_entity_poly.pdbx_seq_one_letter_code
_entity_poly.pdbx_strand_id
1 'polypeptide(L)'
;GVLITGPSGAGKTTLALTLIDHCRARGLFSCLISDDRLLAAAHGGRLVCRAPATIAGLAEVPGFIPCPLPFEPGGVIDLHIRLVPKEEMARFQEDLSEPVAGCPVPRIDLAERNAASALPAVMARLSIQPFS
;
A
#
# COMPACT_ATOMS: atom_id res chain seq x y z
N GLY A 1 -4.00 2.26 7.80
CA GLY A 1 -3.05 2.49 6.68
C GLY A 1 -2.96 1.27 5.77
N VAL A 2 -2.32 1.39 4.61
CA VAL A 2 -2.22 0.31 3.61
C VAL A 2 -0.75 -0.03 3.37
N LEU A 3 -0.41 -1.31 3.37
CA LEU A 3 0.88 -1.85 2.97
C LEU A 3 0.76 -2.49 1.58
N ILE A 4 1.67 -2.18 0.66
CA ILE A 4 1.71 -2.76 -0.68
C ILE A 4 2.99 -3.56 -0.84
N THR A 5 2.89 -4.85 -1.14
CA THR A 5 4.04 -5.72 -1.43
C THR A 5 3.88 -6.41 -2.78
N GLY A 6 4.95 -6.99 -3.30
CA GLY A 6 4.99 -7.64 -4.60
C GLY A 6 6.40 -7.62 -5.18
N PRO A 7 6.67 -8.38 -6.25
CA PRO A 7 8.00 -8.47 -6.85
C PRO A 7 8.51 -7.09 -7.31
N SER A 8 9.81 -6.99 -7.56
CA SER A 8 10.38 -5.80 -8.18
C SER A 8 9.71 -5.56 -9.54
N GLY A 9 9.40 -4.31 -9.87
CA GLY A 9 8.67 -3.98 -11.12
C GLY A 9 7.16 -4.27 -11.10
N ALA A 10 6.58 -4.77 -10.01
CA ALA A 10 5.14 -5.06 -9.91
C ALA A 10 4.23 -3.81 -9.94
N GLY A 11 4.79 -2.60 -9.84
CA GLY A 11 4.04 -1.33 -9.82
C GLY A 11 3.59 -0.88 -8.41
N LYS A 12 4.31 -1.29 -7.35
CA LYS A 12 4.00 -0.92 -5.95
C LYS A 12 3.92 0.60 -5.76
N THR A 13 4.99 1.32 -6.11
CA THR A 13 5.07 2.78 -5.97
C THR A 13 4.02 3.48 -6.84
N THR A 14 3.82 3.01 -8.09
CA THR A 14 2.77 3.53 -8.97
C THR A 14 1.38 3.41 -8.34
N LEU A 15 1.05 2.26 -7.74
CA LEU A 15 -0.23 2.09 -7.06
C LEU A 15 -0.32 2.97 -5.81
N ALA A 16 0.74 3.05 -5.00
CA ALA A 16 0.78 3.90 -3.82
C ALA A 16 0.48 5.38 -4.15
N LEU A 17 1.18 5.93 -5.15
CA LEU A 17 0.98 7.30 -5.61
C LEU A 17 -0.42 7.50 -6.20
N THR A 18 -0.91 6.55 -7.01
CA THR A 18 -2.27 6.59 -7.56
C THR A 18 -3.33 6.67 -6.45
N LEU A 19 -3.19 5.87 -5.38
CA LEU A 19 -4.11 5.89 -4.23
C LEU A 19 -4.02 7.22 -3.47
N ILE A 20 -2.80 7.72 -3.25
CA ILE A 20 -2.57 9.00 -2.57
C ILE A 20 -3.26 10.14 -3.33
N ASP A 21 -2.96 10.29 -4.62
CA ASP A 21 -3.52 11.35 -5.47
C ASP A 21 -5.05 11.24 -5.56
N HIS A 22 -5.59 10.03 -5.71
CA HIS A 22 -7.03 9.81 -5.76
C HIS A 22 -7.75 10.24 -4.48
N CYS A 23 -7.19 9.92 -3.31
CA CYS A 23 -7.72 10.32 -2.01
C CYS A 23 -7.59 11.82 -1.80
N ARG A 24 -6.44 12.43 -2.13
CA ARG A 24 -6.24 13.88 -2.02
C ARG A 24 -7.22 14.67 -2.86
N ALA A 25 -7.47 14.23 -4.09
CA ALA A 25 -8.45 14.85 -4.98
C ALA A 25 -9.88 14.83 -4.42
N ARG A 26 -10.16 13.96 -3.44
CA ARG A 26 -11.45 13.87 -2.73
C ARG A 26 -11.43 14.53 -1.35
N GLY A 27 -10.36 15.28 -1.03
CA GLY A 27 -10.19 15.90 0.29
C GLY A 27 -9.91 14.91 1.42
N LEU A 28 -9.60 13.65 1.09
CA LEU A 28 -9.22 12.65 2.08
C LEU A 28 -7.73 12.76 2.38
N PHE A 29 -7.38 12.62 3.65
CA PHE A 29 -5.98 12.55 4.05
C PHE A 29 -5.33 11.28 3.49
N SER A 30 -4.25 11.46 2.74
CA SER A 30 -3.38 10.38 2.28
C SER A 30 -1.95 10.87 2.17
N CYS A 31 -1.02 10.04 2.63
CA CYS A 31 0.39 10.36 2.72
C CYS A 31 1.22 9.08 2.61
N LEU A 32 2.44 9.19 2.07
CA LEU A 32 3.38 8.08 2.05
C LEU A 32 3.92 7.86 3.46
N ILE A 33 4.15 6.62 3.88
CA ILE A 33 4.99 6.35 5.07
C ILE A 33 6.43 6.13 4.60
N SER A 34 6.62 5.17 3.70
CA SER A 34 7.92 4.83 3.13
C SER A 34 7.74 4.16 1.78
N ASP A 35 8.75 4.24 0.92
CA ASP A 35 8.90 3.46 -0.31
C ASP A 35 10.13 2.56 -0.22
N ASP A 36 10.18 1.49 -1.02
CA ASP A 36 11.18 0.39 -1.04
C ASP A 36 11.29 -0.40 0.28
N ARG A 37 11.64 0.24 1.39
CA ARG A 37 11.83 -0.39 2.70
C ARG A 37 11.01 0.28 3.79
N LEU A 38 10.64 -0.51 4.80
CA LEU A 38 9.90 -0.04 5.97
C LEU A 38 10.30 -0.85 7.20
N LEU A 39 10.19 -0.23 8.37
CA LEU A 39 10.33 -0.91 9.65
C LEU A 39 8.95 -1.34 10.12
N ALA A 40 8.70 -2.65 10.21
CA ALA A 40 7.43 -3.22 10.63
C ALA A 40 7.56 -3.88 12.02
N ALA A 41 6.62 -3.61 12.90
CA ALA A 41 6.54 -4.25 14.21
C ALA A 41 5.09 -4.46 14.65
N ALA A 42 4.82 -5.57 15.32
CA ALA A 42 3.57 -5.77 16.05
C ALA A 42 3.60 -4.95 17.34
N HIS A 43 2.57 -4.13 17.56
CA HIS A 43 2.39 -3.36 18.79
C HIS A 43 0.93 -3.44 19.24
N GLY A 44 0.67 -4.04 20.41
CA GLY A 44 -0.70 -4.19 20.94
C GLY A 44 -1.65 -4.94 20.00
N GLY A 45 -1.16 -5.92 19.26
CA GLY A 45 -1.95 -6.67 18.28
C GLY A 45 -2.24 -5.95 16.97
N ARG A 46 -1.60 -4.80 16.71
CA ARG A 46 -1.70 -4.05 15.46
C ARG A 46 -0.34 -3.95 14.77
N LEU A 47 -0.34 -3.92 13.44
CA LEU A 47 0.88 -3.71 12.66
C LEU A 47 1.21 -2.21 12.61
N VAL A 48 2.35 -1.82 13.15
CA VAL A 48 2.88 -0.46 13.04
C VAL A 48 4.05 -0.47 12.08
N CYS A 49 3.99 0.42 11.07
CA CYS A 49 5.06 0.61 10.11
C CYS A 49 5.67 2.01 10.24
N ARG A 50 6.99 2.12 10.10
CA ARG A 50 7.74 3.38 10.14
C ARG A 50 8.69 3.52 8.96
N ALA A 51 8.91 4.76 8.56
CA ALA A 51 9.94 5.12 7.59
C ALA A 51 11.33 4.92 8.21
N PRO A 52 12.26 4.20 7.56
CA PRO A 52 13.66 4.22 7.96
C PRO A 52 14.24 5.63 7.73
N ALA A 53 14.99 6.16 8.70
CA ALA A 53 15.50 7.55 8.65
C ALA A 53 16.35 7.85 7.39
N THR A 54 17.03 6.85 6.84
CA THR A 54 17.91 6.98 5.68
C THR A 54 17.18 7.23 4.35
N ILE A 55 15.90 6.89 4.27
CA ILE A 55 15.08 7.01 3.04
C ILE A 55 13.74 7.71 3.28
N ALA A 56 13.56 8.29 4.46
CA ALA A 56 12.31 8.95 4.85
C ALA A 56 11.97 10.10 3.88
N GLY A 57 10.72 10.14 3.42
CA GLY A 57 10.25 11.16 2.49
C GLY A 57 10.78 11.03 1.07
N LEU A 58 11.40 9.90 0.70
CA LEU A 58 11.82 9.63 -0.66
C LEU A 58 10.95 8.53 -1.28
N ALA A 59 10.64 8.67 -2.58
CA ALA A 59 10.14 7.54 -3.38
C ALA A 59 11.01 7.31 -4.60
N GLU A 60 11.08 6.04 -5.00
CA GLU A 60 11.77 5.64 -6.21
C GLU A 60 10.90 5.91 -7.43
N VAL A 61 11.48 6.57 -8.43
CA VAL A 61 10.85 6.77 -9.73
C VAL A 61 11.71 6.04 -10.76
N PRO A 62 11.18 5.01 -11.45
CA PRO A 62 11.96 4.25 -12.42
C PRO A 62 12.62 5.15 -13.47
N GLY A 63 13.94 5.05 -13.61
CA GLY A 63 14.73 5.87 -14.54
C GLY A 63 15.19 7.22 -14.00
N PHE A 64 14.93 7.53 -12.72
CA PHE A 64 15.33 8.78 -12.07
C PHE A 64 16.00 8.51 -10.72
N ILE A 65 16.65 9.52 -10.17
CA ILE A 65 17.09 9.51 -8.77
C ILE A 65 15.86 9.57 -7.83
N PRO A 66 15.95 9.03 -6.60
CA PRO A 66 14.86 9.15 -5.62
C PRO A 66 14.42 10.59 -5.42
N CYS A 67 13.11 10.81 -5.43
CA CYS A 67 12.51 12.15 -5.38
C CYS A 67 11.83 12.38 -4.02
N PRO A 68 11.88 13.61 -3.49
CA PRO A 68 11.20 13.95 -2.25
C PRO A 68 9.67 13.96 -2.42
N LEU A 69 8.97 13.45 -1.41
CA LEU A 69 7.51 13.43 -1.31
C LEU A 69 7.06 13.75 0.13
N PRO A 70 5.89 14.39 0.31
CA PRO A 70 5.26 14.49 1.62
C PRO A 70 5.07 13.09 2.23
N PHE A 71 5.47 12.93 3.49
CA PHE A 71 5.41 11.65 4.19
C PHE A 71 5.00 11.80 5.65
N GLU A 72 4.54 10.69 6.23
CA GLU A 72 4.33 10.49 7.66
C GLU A 72 5.41 9.55 8.21
N PRO A 73 6.00 9.82 9.39
CA PRO A 73 7.09 9.02 9.93
C PRO A 73 6.68 7.58 10.30
N GLY A 74 5.38 7.33 10.45
CA GLY A 74 4.83 6.01 10.67
C GLY A 74 3.32 6.02 10.80
N GLY A 75 2.74 4.83 10.82
CA GLY A 75 1.30 4.66 10.95
C GLY A 75 0.92 3.21 11.21
N VAL A 76 -0.33 3.03 11.64
CA VAL A 76 -0.91 1.70 11.80
C VAL A 76 -1.41 1.20 10.45
N ILE A 77 -1.15 -0.07 10.16
CA ILE A 77 -1.54 -0.73 8.92
C ILE A 77 -2.70 -1.68 9.20
N ASP A 78 -3.76 -1.53 8.41
CA ASP A 78 -5.02 -2.24 8.58
C ASP A 78 -5.35 -3.10 7.34
N LEU A 79 -4.61 -2.92 6.24
CA LEU A 79 -4.77 -3.67 5.00
C LEU A 79 -3.41 -3.95 4.35
N HIS A 80 -3.21 -5.18 3.93
CA HIS A 80 -2.08 -5.63 3.13
C HIS A 80 -2.53 -5.94 1.70
N ILE A 81 -2.02 -5.19 0.74
CA ILE A 81 -2.21 -5.43 -0.69
C ILE A 81 -1.00 -6.19 -1.22
N ARG A 82 -1.22 -7.35 -1.81
CA ARG A 82 -0.18 -8.04 -2.57
C ARG A 82 -0.41 -7.88 -4.07
N LEU A 83 0.61 -7.43 -4.77
CA LEU A 83 0.65 -7.43 -6.21
C LEU A 83 1.18 -8.78 -6.68
N VAL A 84 0.36 -9.50 -7.43
CA VAL A 84 0.62 -10.86 -7.93
C VAL A 84 0.44 -10.92 -9.45
N PRO A 85 1.10 -11.87 -10.15
CA PRO A 85 0.82 -12.15 -11.55
C PRO A 85 -0.69 -12.37 -11.78
N LYS A 86 -1.18 -11.95 -12.94
CA LYS A 86 -2.62 -12.03 -13.25
C LYS A 86 -3.13 -13.47 -13.25
N GLU A 87 -2.27 -14.41 -13.63
CA GLU A 87 -2.56 -15.84 -13.68
C GLU A 87 -2.76 -16.44 -12.27
N GLU A 88 -2.19 -15.81 -11.24
CA GLU A 88 -2.32 -16.21 -9.84
C GLU A 88 -3.54 -15.57 -9.15
N MET A 89 -4.25 -14.67 -9.83
CA MET A 89 -5.43 -14.04 -9.25
C MET A 89 -6.58 -15.05 -9.08
N ALA A 90 -6.97 -15.26 -7.83
CA ALA A 90 -8.21 -15.96 -7.52
C ALA A 90 -9.43 -15.15 -8.00
N ARG A 91 -10.45 -15.85 -8.51
CA ARG A 91 -11.73 -15.23 -8.91
C ARG A 91 -12.50 -14.64 -7.73
N PHE A 92 -12.36 -15.27 -6.56
CA PHE A 92 -12.93 -14.81 -5.30
C PHE A 92 -11.81 -14.63 -4.30
N GLN A 93 -11.83 -13.50 -3.59
CA GLN A 93 -10.94 -13.26 -2.48
C GLN A 93 -11.66 -13.68 -1.22
N GLU A 94 -11.19 -14.75 -0.58
CA GLU A 94 -11.62 -15.08 0.77
C GLU A 94 -11.15 -13.97 1.73
N ASP A 95 -11.79 -13.85 2.90
CA ASP A 95 -11.29 -12.96 3.97
C ASP A 95 -10.00 -13.55 4.54
N LEU A 96 -8.91 -13.31 3.81
CA LEU A 96 -7.58 -13.79 4.14
C LEU A 96 -6.87 -12.79 5.04
N SER A 97 -6.11 -13.32 5.99
CA SER A 97 -5.15 -12.56 6.78
C SER A 97 -3.79 -13.19 6.63
N GLU A 98 -2.76 -12.36 6.42
CA GLU A 98 -1.37 -12.82 6.33
C GLU A 98 -0.54 -12.14 7.43
N PRO A 99 0.29 -12.89 8.17
CA PRO A 99 1.11 -12.30 9.22
C PRO A 99 2.24 -11.46 8.61
N VAL A 100 2.30 -10.18 9.00
CA VAL A 100 3.39 -9.26 8.69
C VAL A 100 4.07 -8.87 9.99
N ALA A 101 5.38 -9.15 10.10
CA ALA A 101 6.13 -8.98 11.36
C ALA A 101 5.44 -9.66 12.58
N GLY A 102 4.82 -10.83 12.35
CA GLY A 102 4.08 -11.58 13.37
C GLY A 102 2.69 -11.04 13.71
N CYS A 103 2.23 -9.94 13.09
CA CYS A 103 0.89 -9.39 13.27
C CYS A 103 -0.03 -9.85 12.14
N PRO A 104 -1.22 -10.44 12.43
CA PRO A 104 -2.20 -10.73 11.39
C PRO A 104 -2.73 -9.42 10.79
N VAL A 105 -2.74 -9.33 9.46
CA VAL A 105 -3.29 -8.18 8.73
C VAL A 105 -4.23 -8.67 7.63
N PRO A 106 -5.45 -8.12 7.52
CA PRO A 106 -6.34 -8.39 6.39
C PRO A 106 -5.64 -8.18 5.06
N ARG A 107 -5.86 -9.09 4.11
CA ARG A 107 -5.15 -9.10 2.84
C ARG A 107 -6.10 -9.08 1.65
N ILE A 108 -5.66 -8.43 0.58
CA ILE A 108 -6.22 -8.60 -0.77
C ILE A 108 -5.08 -8.75 -1.79
N ASP A 109 -5.32 -9.56 -2.82
CA ASP A 109 -4.38 -9.77 -3.92
C ASP A 109 -4.85 -9.01 -5.18
N LEU A 110 -3.99 -8.23 -5.81
CA LEU A 110 -4.34 -7.45 -7.00
C LEU A 110 -3.34 -7.78 -8.11
N ALA A 111 -3.80 -7.69 -9.37
CA ALA A 111 -2.89 -7.84 -10.51
C ALA A 111 -1.76 -6.82 -10.42
N GLU A 112 -0.52 -7.30 -10.57
CA GLU A 112 0.62 -6.42 -10.79
C GLU A 112 0.42 -5.55 -12.04
N ARG A 113 1.05 -4.37 -12.02
CA ARG A 113 1.05 -3.41 -13.15
C ARG A 113 -0.33 -3.00 -13.66
N ASN A 114 -1.36 -3.09 -12.81
CA ASN A 114 -2.72 -2.68 -13.14
C ASN A 114 -3.33 -1.75 -12.08
N ALA A 115 -2.76 -0.56 -11.92
CA ALA A 115 -3.24 0.44 -10.97
C ALA A 115 -4.70 0.87 -11.25
N ALA A 116 -5.10 0.91 -12.52
CA ALA A 116 -6.45 1.31 -12.94
C ALA A 116 -7.54 0.36 -12.41
N SER A 117 -7.32 -0.96 -12.48
CA SER A 117 -8.25 -1.93 -11.88
C SER A 117 -8.05 -2.11 -10.37
N ALA A 118 -6.83 -1.91 -9.86
CA ALA A 118 -6.53 -2.02 -8.43
C ALA A 118 -7.21 -0.91 -7.61
N LEU A 119 -7.17 0.34 -8.07
CA LEU A 119 -7.72 1.49 -7.36
C LEU A 119 -9.18 1.30 -6.89
N PRO A 120 -10.17 0.97 -7.74
CA PRO A 120 -11.55 0.77 -7.29
C PRO A 120 -11.70 -0.40 -6.32
N ALA A 121 -10.91 -1.48 -6.48
CA ALA A 121 -10.94 -2.61 -5.55
C ALA A 121 -10.43 -2.22 -4.16
N VAL A 122 -9.36 -1.42 -4.08
CA VAL A 122 -8.84 -0.91 -2.80
C VAL A 122 -9.84 0.04 -2.14
N MET A 123 -10.43 0.97 -2.90
CA MET A 123 -11.44 1.90 -2.35
C MET A 123 -12.65 1.15 -1.79
N ALA A 124 -13.14 0.14 -2.53
CA ALA A 124 -14.22 -0.73 -2.06
C ALA A 124 -13.83 -1.48 -0.77
N ARG A 125 -12.62 -2.05 -0.70
CA ARG A 125 -12.16 -2.78 0.48
C ARG A 125 -12.01 -1.87 1.70
N LEU A 126 -11.59 -0.63 1.52
CA LEU A 126 -11.47 0.36 2.60
C LEU A 126 -12.82 0.93 3.05
N SER A 127 -13.94 0.49 2.46
CA SER A 127 -15.28 1.04 2.71
C SER A 127 -15.33 2.57 2.53
N ILE A 128 -14.46 3.11 1.68
CA ILE A 128 -14.53 4.51 1.25
C ILE A 128 -15.62 4.53 0.18
N GLN A 129 -16.80 5.03 0.55
CA GLN A 129 -17.98 5.10 -0.33
C GLN A 129 -17.63 5.80 -1.66
N PRO A 130 -18.16 5.36 -2.81
CA PRO A 130 -17.96 6.07 -4.08
C PRO A 130 -18.79 7.37 -4.23
N PHE A 131 -19.52 7.82 -3.20
CA PHE A 131 -20.62 8.78 -3.37
C PHE A 131 -20.66 9.91 -2.34
N SER A 132 -19.57 10.66 -2.22
CA SER A 132 -19.64 12.05 -1.75
C SER A 132 -19.34 12.98 -2.89
#